data_AF-K1W094-F1
#
_entry.id   AF-K1W094-F1
#
_cell.length_a   1.000
_cell.length_b   1.000
_cell.length_c   1.000
_cell.angle_alpha   90.00
_cell.angle_beta   90.00
_cell.angle_gamma   90.00
#
_symmetry.space_group_name_H-M   'P 1'
#
loop_
_entity.id
_entity.type
_entity.pdbx_description
1 polymer ?
#
loop_
_entity_poly.entity_id
_entity_poly.type
_entity_poly.pdbx_seq_one_letter_code
_entity_poly.pdbx_strand_id
1 'polypeptide(L)'
;MNEPHDQDTNVLAKTIQAAVNAIREAGATSQTIIIPGNSWDNAKVWASGANAPILQVTDPAGGVDKLLLDVHKYIDGDGSGTSHECTNNGLDMLEPLVAYLKQQGRRAIVTEIGGAVTSSCLNYLPQTMKYIAENEEQIVGFTAWSAGSFQPYPNYELSLTPNADGSDNEIFLKAIKPFLPGANAAPIKTTAASSTAPAKTSTVVQSSAAAQSSAAVQSSAAPVETVAPVESAAPIESAAPVQSSASAPAVSPAASSAYSQAPSSQVLETQPVPSSTAAATPASSSAYPQAPSSKVTETQPAPTSAAPATSSAAAVEGNLQTFTEALGGITAPPVTAEGMFYRQSGQRYNFLIDALNQSCYVQMDKCQLAANKGGNKAPLTVENCNGAQIQACLKAAQAAAH
;
A
#
# COMPACT_ATOMS: atom_id res chain seq x y z
N MET A 1 0.50 -4.79 1.15
CA MET A 1 0.85 -5.27 -0.21
C MET A 1 0.95 -4.03 -1.05
N ASN A 2 2.09 -3.78 -1.67
CA ASN A 2 2.30 -2.55 -2.44
C ASN A 2 1.62 -2.67 -3.80
N GLU A 3 0.83 -1.68 -4.19
CA GLU A 3 0.35 -1.45 -5.55
C GLU A 3 -0.24 -2.68 -6.26
N PRO A 4 -1.27 -3.35 -5.73
CA PRO A 4 -2.03 -4.29 -6.55
C PRO A 4 -2.51 -3.62 -7.84
N HIS A 5 -2.24 -4.25 -8.97
CA HIS A 5 -2.64 -3.77 -10.28
C HIS A 5 -3.04 -4.94 -11.18
N ASP A 6 -3.85 -4.66 -12.21
CA ASP A 6 -4.36 -5.67 -13.16
C ASP A 6 -5.09 -6.85 -12.50
N GLN A 7 -5.71 -6.62 -11.33
CA GLN A 7 -6.47 -7.63 -10.60
C GLN A 7 -7.97 -7.52 -10.85
N ASP A 8 -8.70 -8.63 -10.68
CA ASP A 8 -10.14 -8.55 -10.41
C ASP A 8 -10.35 -7.97 -9.01
N THR A 9 -11.00 -6.82 -8.91
CA THR A 9 -11.17 -6.11 -7.63
C THR A 9 -11.97 -6.91 -6.59
N ASN A 10 -12.88 -7.80 -6.99
CA ASN A 10 -13.61 -8.66 -6.04
C ASN A 10 -12.70 -9.77 -5.49
N VAL A 11 -11.84 -10.34 -6.34
CA VAL A 11 -10.83 -11.31 -5.91
C VAL A 11 -9.82 -10.63 -4.98
N LEU A 12 -9.38 -9.43 -5.31
CA LEU A 12 -8.49 -8.64 -4.46
C LEU A 12 -9.13 -8.36 -3.10
N ALA A 13 -10.39 -7.91 -3.05
CA ALA A 13 -11.11 -7.69 -1.80
C ALA A 13 -11.19 -8.95 -0.92
N LYS A 14 -11.49 -10.11 -1.51
CA LYS A 14 -11.49 -11.41 -0.79
C LYS A 14 -10.09 -11.76 -0.26
N THR A 15 -9.06 -11.49 -1.04
CA THR A 15 -7.66 -11.72 -0.67
C THR A 15 -7.25 -10.84 0.51
N ILE A 16 -7.61 -9.55 0.47
CA ILE A 16 -7.37 -8.61 1.58
C ILE A 16 -8.13 -9.05 2.83
N GLN A 17 -9.40 -9.46 2.72
CA GLN A 17 -10.17 -9.95 3.87
C GLN A 17 -9.52 -11.19 4.50
N ALA A 18 -9.04 -12.14 3.69
CA ALA A 18 -8.33 -13.31 4.19
C ALA A 18 -7.05 -12.92 4.94
N ALA A 19 -6.28 -11.96 4.41
CA ALA A 19 -5.08 -11.46 5.06
C ALA A 19 -5.39 -10.76 6.40
N VAL A 20 -6.42 -9.91 6.45
CA VAL A 20 -6.87 -9.27 7.70
C VAL A 20 -7.24 -10.32 8.74
N ASN A 21 -8.03 -11.33 8.38
CA ASN A 21 -8.42 -12.39 9.29
C ASN A 21 -7.21 -13.16 9.81
N ALA A 22 -6.29 -13.56 8.94
CA ALA A 22 -5.09 -14.30 9.33
C ALA A 22 -4.19 -13.50 10.29
N ILE A 23 -4.02 -12.19 10.05
CA ILE A 23 -3.27 -11.28 10.95
C ILE A 23 -3.93 -11.28 12.34
N ARG A 24 -5.26 -11.21 12.41
CA ARG A 24 -5.97 -11.20 13.70
C ARG A 24 -5.96 -12.56 14.39
N GLU A 25 -6.09 -13.64 13.64
CA GLU A 25 -5.98 -15.02 14.16
C GLU A 25 -4.60 -15.31 14.76
N ALA A 26 -3.54 -14.68 14.23
CA ALA A 26 -2.20 -14.74 14.80
C ALA A 26 -2.05 -13.96 16.14
N GLY A 27 -3.09 -13.26 16.60
CA GLY A 27 -3.11 -12.54 17.88
C GLY A 27 -2.76 -11.05 17.80
N ALA A 28 -2.45 -10.53 16.61
CA ALA A 28 -2.18 -9.10 16.40
C ALA A 28 -3.50 -8.33 16.36
N THR A 29 -4.06 -7.94 17.51
CA THR A 29 -5.38 -7.28 17.60
C THR A 29 -5.33 -5.79 17.86
N SER A 30 -4.16 -5.22 18.21
CA SER A 30 -4.03 -3.81 18.56
C SER A 30 -3.65 -2.93 17.37
N GLN A 31 -2.91 -3.46 16.41
CA GLN A 31 -2.28 -2.75 15.30
C GLN A 31 -3.30 -2.31 14.24
N THR A 32 -3.08 -1.16 13.62
CA THR A 32 -3.77 -0.74 12.40
C THR A 32 -3.27 -1.56 11.21
N ILE A 33 -4.16 -1.93 10.29
CA ILE A 33 -3.80 -2.55 9.02
C ILE A 33 -4.09 -1.54 7.90
N ILE A 34 -3.10 -1.27 7.06
CA ILE A 34 -3.26 -0.48 5.85
C ILE A 34 -3.61 -1.46 4.73
N ILE A 35 -4.75 -1.25 4.07
CA ILE A 35 -5.26 -2.13 3.02
C ILE A 35 -5.19 -1.45 1.65
N PRO A 36 -4.64 -2.12 0.64
CA PRO A 36 -4.45 -1.50 -0.67
C PRO A 36 -5.73 -1.49 -1.51
N GLY A 37 -5.76 -0.58 -2.47
CA GLY A 37 -6.64 -0.58 -3.62
C GLY A 37 -6.07 -1.37 -4.79
N ASN A 38 -6.83 -1.44 -5.88
CA ASN A 38 -6.33 -1.86 -7.18
C ASN A 38 -5.80 -0.65 -7.97
N SER A 39 -5.09 -0.91 -9.07
CA SER A 39 -4.49 0.10 -9.95
C SER A 39 -3.46 0.98 -9.24
N TRP A 40 -2.45 0.35 -8.65
CA TRP A 40 -1.30 1.02 -8.02
C TRP A 40 -1.71 1.99 -6.90
N ASP A 41 -2.71 1.59 -6.09
CA ASP A 41 -3.21 2.38 -4.95
C ASP A 41 -3.61 3.83 -5.31
N ASN A 42 -3.91 4.08 -6.58
CA ASN A 42 -4.01 5.44 -7.08
C ASN A 42 -5.22 6.19 -6.49
N ALA A 43 -4.98 7.38 -5.94
CA ALA A 43 -6.00 8.26 -5.35
C ALA A 43 -7.23 8.48 -6.27
N LYS A 44 -7.02 8.61 -7.58
CA LYS A 44 -8.08 8.81 -8.57
C LYS A 44 -8.99 7.58 -8.70
N VAL A 45 -8.41 6.39 -8.62
CA VAL A 45 -9.14 5.13 -8.76
C VAL A 45 -10.02 4.90 -7.54
N TRP A 46 -9.50 5.21 -6.34
CA TRP A 46 -10.33 5.28 -5.14
C TRP A 46 -11.50 6.25 -5.30
N ALA A 47 -11.24 7.50 -5.69
CA ALA A 47 -12.28 8.52 -5.85
C ALA A 47 -13.34 8.18 -6.92
N SER A 48 -12.98 7.40 -7.94
CA SER A 48 -13.91 6.93 -8.96
C SER A 48 -14.91 5.87 -8.47
N GLY A 49 -14.65 5.26 -7.31
CA GLY A 49 -15.43 4.15 -6.78
C GLY A 49 -15.09 2.78 -7.37
N ALA A 50 -14.11 2.68 -8.27
CA ALA A 50 -13.68 1.40 -8.86
C ALA A 50 -13.18 0.39 -7.81
N ASN A 51 -12.67 0.88 -6.67
CA ASN A 51 -12.24 0.06 -5.53
C ASN A 51 -13.36 -0.24 -4.50
N ALA A 52 -14.63 0.04 -4.82
CA ALA A 52 -15.76 -0.16 -3.89
C ALA A 52 -15.87 -1.58 -3.28
N PRO A 53 -15.56 -2.69 -3.98
CA PRO A 53 -15.58 -4.02 -3.36
C PRO A 53 -14.63 -4.14 -2.15
N ILE A 54 -13.50 -3.44 -2.17
CA ILE A 54 -12.50 -3.46 -1.08
C ILE A 54 -13.05 -2.75 0.17
N LEU A 55 -14.00 -1.83 0.01
CA LEU A 55 -14.64 -1.17 1.15
C LEU A 55 -15.48 -2.13 2.02
N GLN A 56 -15.83 -3.30 1.49
CA GLN A 56 -16.55 -4.34 2.24
C GLN A 56 -15.64 -5.16 3.16
N VAL A 57 -14.32 -4.96 3.10
CA VAL A 57 -13.38 -5.60 4.02
C VAL A 57 -13.61 -5.06 5.43
N THR A 58 -13.69 -5.98 6.38
CA THR A 58 -13.86 -5.70 7.81
C THR A 58 -12.76 -6.34 8.63
N ASP A 59 -12.46 -5.73 9.78
CA ASP A 59 -11.52 -6.24 10.77
C ASP A 59 -12.28 -6.83 11.97
N PRO A 60 -12.09 -8.12 12.31
CA PRO A 60 -12.67 -8.72 13.52
C PRO A 60 -12.33 -7.97 14.83
N ALA A 61 -11.23 -7.22 14.88
CA ALA A 61 -10.77 -6.51 16.07
C ALA A 61 -11.29 -5.07 16.20
N GLY A 62 -11.96 -4.52 15.17
CA GLY A 62 -12.34 -3.11 15.18
C GLY A 62 -13.24 -2.64 14.04
N GLY A 63 -13.90 -3.55 13.33
CA GLY A 63 -14.73 -3.21 12.17
C GLY A 63 -13.91 -2.52 11.08
N VAL A 64 -14.21 -1.26 10.78
CA VAL A 64 -13.42 -0.46 9.83
C VAL A 64 -12.44 0.49 10.51
N ASP A 65 -12.52 0.67 11.84
CA ASP A 65 -11.76 1.69 12.57
C ASP A 65 -10.25 1.39 12.65
N LYS A 66 -9.88 0.11 12.52
CA LYS A 66 -8.48 -0.35 12.46
C LYS A 66 -7.96 -0.57 11.04
N LEU A 67 -8.76 -0.21 10.04
CA LEU A 67 -8.40 -0.31 8.63
C LEU A 67 -8.22 1.08 8.03
N LEU A 68 -7.03 1.35 7.50
CA LEU A 68 -6.76 2.53 6.69
C LEU A 68 -6.66 2.11 5.22
N LEU A 69 -7.21 2.92 4.32
CA LEU A 69 -7.02 2.72 2.89
C LEU A 69 -5.63 3.21 2.49
N ASP A 70 -4.91 2.38 1.74
CA ASP A 70 -3.62 2.74 1.16
C ASP A 70 -3.83 3.62 -0.08
N VAL A 71 -3.09 4.71 -0.17
CA VAL A 71 -3.21 5.67 -1.27
C VAL A 71 -1.84 6.13 -1.72
N HIS A 72 -1.57 5.99 -3.01
CA HIS A 72 -0.37 6.51 -3.64
C HIS A 72 -0.69 7.71 -4.51
N LYS A 73 0.21 8.69 -4.52
CA LYS A 73 0.13 9.84 -5.41
C LYS A 73 1.48 10.46 -5.73
N TYR A 74 1.87 10.38 -7.00
CA TYR A 74 2.93 11.22 -7.58
C TYR A 74 2.34 12.35 -8.43
N ILE A 75 3.02 13.49 -8.50
CA ILE A 75 2.53 14.72 -9.14
C ILE A 75 3.32 15.12 -10.40
N ASP A 76 4.09 14.18 -10.95
CA ASP A 76 4.61 14.24 -12.31
C ASP A 76 3.51 14.04 -13.36
N GLY A 77 3.86 14.16 -14.64
CA GLY A 77 2.88 14.29 -15.74
C GLY A 77 1.90 13.12 -15.88
N ASP A 78 2.37 11.89 -15.68
CA ASP A 78 1.55 10.68 -15.72
C ASP A 78 1.22 10.13 -14.31
N GLY A 79 1.79 10.73 -13.26
CA GLY A 79 1.61 10.30 -11.88
C GLY A 79 2.32 8.99 -11.52
N SER A 80 3.37 8.61 -12.27
CA SER A 80 4.16 7.41 -12.02
C SER A 80 5.31 7.60 -11.02
N GLY A 81 5.73 8.85 -10.77
CA GLY A 81 6.89 9.15 -9.94
C GLY A 81 8.24 8.93 -10.65
N THR A 82 8.26 8.89 -11.98
CA THR A 82 9.48 8.57 -12.75
C THR A 82 10.11 9.80 -13.41
N SER A 83 9.47 10.96 -13.35
CA SER A 83 9.99 12.22 -13.88
C SER A 83 10.56 13.12 -12.79
N HIS A 84 11.60 13.89 -13.12
CA HIS A 84 12.12 14.95 -12.25
C HIS A 84 11.15 16.12 -12.06
N GLU A 85 10.23 16.35 -13.00
CA GLU A 85 9.38 17.54 -12.99
C GLU A 85 7.97 17.24 -12.47
N CYS A 86 7.52 18.07 -11.54
CA CYS A 86 6.14 18.07 -11.05
C CYS A 86 5.28 18.97 -11.95
N THR A 87 4.10 18.51 -12.36
CA THR A 87 3.27 19.19 -13.34
C THR A 87 2.03 19.86 -12.75
N ASN A 88 1.65 19.47 -11.54
CA ASN A 88 0.46 19.96 -10.83
C ASN A 88 0.63 19.82 -9.30
N ASN A 89 -0.35 20.28 -8.53
CA ASN A 89 -0.37 20.19 -7.07
C ASN A 89 -1.18 19.00 -6.51
N GLY A 90 -1.65 18.07 -7.37
CA GLY A 90 -2.38 16.86 -6.99
C GLY A 90 -3.78 17.06 -6.40
N LEU A 91 -4.28 18.29 -6.27
CA LEU A 91 -5.56 18.57 -5.62
C LEU A 91 -6.76 18.08 -6.43
N ASP A 92 -6.61 18.03 -7.76
CA ASP A 92 -7.59 17.46 -8.68
C ASP A 92 -7.92 15.98 -8.39
N MET A 93 -7.05 15.28 -7.67
CA MET A 93 -7.25 13.90 -7.21
C MET A 93 -7.54 13.79 -5.73
N LEU A 94 -6.86 14.58 -4.88
CA LEU A 94 -7.05 14.50 -3.43
C LEU A 94 -8.40 15.07 -2.98
N GLU A 95 -8.93 16.09 -3.63
CA GLU A 95 -10.25 16.64 -3.29
C GLU A 95 -11.40 15.64 -3.52
N PRO A 96 -11.52 15.01 -4.71
CA PRO A 96 -12.48 13.94 -4.91
C PRO A 96 -12.27 12.76 -3.96
N LEU A 97 -11.02 12.41 -3.64
CA LEU A 97 -10.72 11.34 -2.69
C LEU A 97 -11.26 11.67 -1.30
N VAL A 98 -10.96 12.85 -0.75
CA VAL A 98 -11.47 13.26 0.58
C VAL A 98 -12.99 13.27 0.61
N ALA A 99 -13.65 13.77 -0.45
CA ALA A 99 -15.10 13.73 -0.56
C ALA A 99 -15.65 12.29 -0.55
N TYR A 100 -15.00 11.39 -1.29
CA TYR A 100 -15.36 9.98 -1.33
C TYR A 100 -15.16 9.30 0.04
N LEU A 101 -14.03 9.53 0.71
CA LEU A 101 -13.75 9.00 2.04
C LEU A 101 -14.80 9.43 3.07
N LYS A 102 -15.23 10.71 3.04
CA LYS A 102 -16.33 11.22 3.88
C LYS A 102 -17.63 10.47 3.61
N GLN A 103 -17.98 10.28 2.34
CA GLN A 103 -19.21 9.57 1.96
C GLN A 103 -19.21 8.12 2.44
N GLN A 104 -18.06 7.45 2.41
CA GLN A 104 -17.94 6.05 2.77
C GLN A 104 -17.68 5.82 4.28
N GLY A 105 -17.46 6.89 5.05
CA GLY A 105 -17.06 6.77 6.46
C GLY A 105 -15.71 6.06 6.63
N ARG A 106 -14.77 6.32 5.72
CA ARG A 106 -13.45 5.69 5.69
C ARG A 106 -12.34 6.72 5.84
N ARG A 107 -11.17 6.22 6.23
CA ARG A 107 -9.93 6.99 6.37
C ARG A 107 -8.83 6.34 5.55
N ALA A 108 -7.91 7.15 5.07
CA ALA A 108 -6.78 6.74 4.25
C ALA A 108 -5.47 7.27 4.83
N ILE A 109 -4.36 6.71 4.36
CA ILE A 109 -3.01 7.25 4.56
C ILE A 109 -2.35 7.32 3.18
N VAL A 110 -1.63 8.41 2.90
CA VAL A 110 -0.89 8.56 1.64
C VAL A 110 0.50 7.95 1.81
N THR A 111 0.71 6.69 1.44
CA THR A 111 1.96 5.99 1.78
C THR A 111 3.08 6.18 0.76
N GLU A 112 2.75 6.65 -0.44
CA GLU A 112 3.74 7.06 -1.43
C GLU A 112 3.40 8.43 -2.01
N ILE A 113 4.31 9.37 -1.81
CA ILE A 113 4.31 10.69 -2.43
C ILE A 113 5.72 11.26 -2.46
N GLY A 114 6.09 11.95 -3.53
CA GLY A 114 7.42 12.54 -3.66
C GLY A 114 7.57 13.45 -4.88
N GLY A 115 8.75 14.02 -5.01
CA GLY A 115 9.17 14.85 -6.13
C GLY A 115 10.67 15.09 -6.07
N ALA A 116 11.26 15.56 -7.17
CA ALA A 116 12.69 15.82 -7.23
C ALA A 116 13.08 17.21 -6.71
N VAL A 117 14.40 17.45 -6.62
CA VAL A 117 14.95 18.76 -6.26
C VAL A 117 14.94 19.69 -7.47
N THR A 118 13.73 20.03 -7.93
CA THR A 118 13.45 20.91 -9.07
C THR A 118 12.55 22.06 -8.66
N SER A 119 12.58 23.17 -9.40
CA SER A 119 11.76 24.34 -9.08
C SER A 119 10.26 24.03 -9.16
N SER A 120 9.84 23.15 -10.06
CA SER A 120 8.43 22.73 -10.19
C SER A 120 7.96 21.95 -8.96
N CYS A 121 8.75 20.97 -8.51
CA CYS A 121 8.42 20.16 -7.34
C CYS A 121 8.50 20.95 -6.04
N LEU A 122 9.48 21.83 -5.89
CA LEU A 122 9.57 22.75 -4.74
C LEU A 122 8.41 23.75 -4.68
N ASN A 123 7.72 24.00 -5.80
CA ASN A 123 6.52 24.83 -5.84
C ASN A 123 5.23 24.03 -5.56
N TYR A 124 5.08 22.86 -6.18
CA TYR A 124 3.82 22.12 -6.15
C TYR A 124 3.68 21.16 -4.97
N LEU A 125 4.74 20.41 -4.62
CA LEU A 125 4.67 19.40 -3.58
C LEU A 125 4.25 19.97 -2.21
N PRO A 126 4.74 21.14 -1.75
CA PRO A 126 4.27 21.73 -0.49
C PRO A 126 2.75 22.01 -0.47
N GLN A 127 2.13 22.27 -1.62
CA GLN A 127 0.69 22.51 -1.72
C GLN A 127 -0.08 21.20 -1.48
N THR A 128 0.40 20.09 -2.06
CA THR A 128 -0.16 18.75 -1.83
C THR A 128 -0.04 18.35 -0.36
N MET A 129 1.15 18.55 0.25
CA MET A 129 1.39 18.24 1.65
C MET A 129 0.53 19.09 2.59
N LYS A 130 0.35 20.37 2.27
CA LYS A 130 -0.56 21.26 3.00
C LYS A 130 -2.00 20.74 2.97
N TYR A 131 -2.48 20.32 1.81
CA TYR A 131 -3.83 19.79 1.68
C TYR A 131 -4.03 18.51 2.51
N ILE A 132 -3.05 17.59 2.49
CA ILE A 132 -3.07 16.39 3.34
C ILE A 132 -3.18 16.79 4.82
N ALA A 133 -2.35 17.73 5.28
CA ALA A 133 -2.34 18.18 6.67
C ALA A 133 -3.67 18.87 7.08
N GLU A 134 -4.31 19.62 6.19
CA GLU A 134 -5.59 20.29 6.44
C GLU A 134 -6.81 19.34 6.43
N ASN A 135 -6.64 18.09 5.98
CA ASN A 135 -7.72 17.09 5.86
C ASN A 135 -7.47 15.82 6.69
N GLU A 136 -6.85 15.98 7.87
CA GLU A 136 -6.39 14.88 8.74
C GLU A 136 -7.49 13.91 9.25
N GLU A 137 -8.74 14.36 9.24
CA GLU A 137 -9.88 13.52 9.61
C GLU A 137 -10.03 12.35 8.64
N GLN A 138 -9.83 12.58 7.34
CA GLN A 138 -9.92 11.54 6.30
C GLN A 138 -8.56 11.02 5.86
N ILE A 139 -7.53 11.86 5.77
CA ILE A 139 -6.17 11.46 5.40
C ILE A 139 -5.29 11.56 6.64
N VAL A 140 -5.05 10.43 7.31
CA VAL A 140 -4.49 10.42 8.66
C VAL A 140 -2.99 10.76 8.72
N GLY A 141 -2.36 10.90 7.57
CA GLY A 141 -0.95 11.22 7.44
C GLY A 141 -0.40 10.81 6.09
N PHE A 142 0.93 10.77 6.01
CA PHE A 142 1.64 10.38 4.81
C PHE A 142 2.96 9.67 5.15
N THR A 143 3.50 8.92 4.19
CA THR A 143 4.92 8.57 4.12
C THR A 143 5.48 9.03 2.78
N ALA A 144 6.61 9.76 2.83
CA ALA A 144 7.22 10.29 1.64
C ALA A 144 8.15 9.24 1.00
N TRP A 145 8.09 9.12 -0.31
CA TRP A 145 8.89 8.18 -1.09
C TRP A 145 10.08 8.93 -1.73
N SER A 146 11.33 8.53 -1.53
CA SER A 146 11.80 7.55 -0.54
C SER A 146 13.24 7.82 -0.09
N ALA A 147 13.55 7.45 1.15
CA ALA A 147 14.91 7.46 1.68
C ALA A 147 15.56 6.07 1.59
N GLY A 148 16.68 5.86 2.27
CA GLY A 148 17.41 4.58 2.30
C GLY A 148 18.73 4.68 1.53
N SER A 149 19.27 3.54 1.08
CA SER A 149 20.50 3.54 0.27
C SER A 149 20.24 3.83 -1.22
N PHE A 150 19.16 4.55 -1.55
CA PHE A 150 18.93 5.03 -2.90
C PHE A 150 19.99 6.05 -3.30
N GLN A 151 20.26 6.11 -4.60
CA GLN A 151 21.18 7.11 -5.14
C GLN A 151 20.65 8.52 -4.82
N PRO A 152 21.53 9.48 -4.54
CA PRO A 152 21.09 10.86 -4.36
C PRO A 152 20.62 11.44 -5.69
N TYR A 153 19.78 12.48 -5.63
CA TYR A 153 19.50 13.31 -6.79
C TYR A 153 20.82 13.80 -7.44
N PRO A 154 20.95 13.83 -8.78
CA PRO A 154 19.91 13.61 -9.79
C PRO A 154 19.76 12.16 -10.28
N ASN A 155 20.44 11.18 -9.68
CA ASN A 155 20.41 9.79 -10.18
C ASN A 155 19.15 9.01 -9.77
N TYR A 156 18.40 9.53 -8.81
CA TYR A 156 17.08 9.05 -8.43
C TYR A 156 16.22 10.26 -8.08
N GLU A 157 15.12 10.40 -8.81
CA GLU A 157 14.21 11.55 -8.83
C GLU A 157 13.61 11.77 -7.44
N LEU A 158 13.17 10.69 -6.80
CA LEU A 158 12.41 10.71 -5.55
C LEU A 158 13.30 10.57 -4.30
N SER A 159 14.61 10.77 -4.43
CA SER A 159 15.55 10.53 -3.33
C SER A 159 15.34 11.50 -2.17
N LEU A 160 14.98 10.94 -1.01
CA LEU A 160 14.97 11.60 0.29
C LEU A 160 16.20 11.22 1.14
N THR A 161 17.15 10.47 0.58
CA THR A 161 18.42 10.14 1.23
C THR A 161 19.18 11.43 1.55
N PRO A 162 19.77 11.57 2.76
CA PRO A 162 20.67 12.67 3.07
C PRO A 162 21.81 12.76 2.05
N ASN A 163 22.28 13.98 1.82
CA ASN A 163 23.44 14.24 0.97
C ASN A 163 24.69 13.57 1.57
N ALA A 164 25.74 13.41 0.75
CA ALA A 164 26.98 12.77 1.17
C ALA A 164 27.69 13.48 2.36
N ASP A 165 27.42 14.77 2.56
CA ASP A 165 27.93 15.56 3.69
C ASP A 165 27.08 15.43 4.98
N GLY A 166 26.02 14.61 4.94
CA GLY A 166 25.09 14.39 6.04
C GLY A 166 23.97 15.43 6.15
N SER A 167 23.91 16.41 5.24
CA SER A 167 22.79 17.36 5.21
C SER A 167 21.52 16.74 4.61
N ASP A 168 20.35 17.18 5.08
CA ASP A 168 19.08 16.83 4.46
C ASP A 168 18.99 17.41 3.04
N ASN A 169 18.38 16.69 2.09
CA ASN A 169 18.11 17.25 0.76
C ASN A 169 17.03 18.34 0.80
N GLU A 170 17.06 19.21 -0.21
CA GLU A 170 16.23 20.40 -0.25
C GLU A 170 14.73 20.10 -0.36
N ILE A 171 14.35 19.06 -1.10
CA ILE A 171 12.93 18.68 -1.24
C ILE A 171 12.37 18.20 0.11
N PHE A 172 13.12 17.43 0.90
CA PHE A 172 12.73 17.10 2.26
C PHE A 172 12.56 18.35 3.13
N LEU A 173 13.56 19.23 3.14
CA LEU A 173 13.55 20.43 3.99
C LEU A 173 12.39 21.39 3.67
N LYS A 174 12.09 21.58 2.38
CA LYS A 174 11.13 22.60 1.92
C LYS A 174 9.72 22.07 1.70
N ALA A 175 9.56 20.81 1.30
CA ALA A 175 8.26 20.26 0.95
C ALA A 175 7.71 19.25 1.96
N ILE A 176 8.57 18.49 2.67
CA ILE A 176 8.12 17.41 3.57
C ILE A 176 8.17 17.81 5.04
N LYS A 177 9.36 18.23 5.52
CA LYS A 177 9.64 18.56 6.92
C LYS A 177 8.64 19.54 7.55
N PRO A 178 8.14 20.59 6.87
CA PRO A 178 7.16 21.52 7.47
C PRO A 178 5.82 20.89 7.88
N PHE A 179 5.51 19.69 7.37
CA PHE A 179 4.25 18.98 7.62
C PHE A 179 4.42 17.76 8.54
N LEU A 180 5.62 17.57 9.11
CA LEU A 180 5.88 16.54 10.12
C LEU A 180 5.44 17.02 11.52
N PRO A 181 5.04 16.10 12.42
CA PRO A 181 4.73 16.45 13.80
C PRO A 181 5.88 17.21 14.49
N GLY A 182 5.55 18.31 15.17
CA GLY A 182 6.51 19.12 15.93
C GLY A 182 7.33 20.12 15.11
N ALA A 183 7.21 20.16 13.79
CA ALA A 183 7.91 21.12 12.93
C ALA A 183 7.07 22.39 12.74
N ASN A 184 7.16 23.38 13.65
CA ASN A 184 6.48 24.70 13.54
C ASN A 184 5.06 24.66 12.92
N ALA A 185 4.29 23.61 13.20
CA ALA A 185 3.02 23.38 12.53
C ALA A 185 2.06 24.49 12.94
N ALA A 186 1.44 25.15 11.96
CA ALA A 186 0.23 25.93 12.20
C ALA A 186 -0.74 25.06 13.02
N PRO A 187 -1.49 25.64 13.99
CA PRO A 187 -2.26 24.85 14.93
C PRO A 187 -3.24 23.93 14.20
N ILE A 188 -2.90 22.65 14.19
CA ILE A 188 -3.80 21.56 13.83
C ILE A 188 -5.01 21.69 14.76
N LYS A 189 -6.22 21.81 14.18
CA LYS A 189 -7.46 21.85 14.97
C LYS A 189 -7.68 20.48 15.59
N THR A 190 -7.11 20.25 16.76
CA THR A 190 -7.43 19.07 17.57
C THR A 190 -8.89 19.17 18.01
N THR A 191 -9.81 18.53 17.29
CA THR A 191 -11.11 18.18 17.85
C THR A 191 -10.89 17.04 18.83
N ALA A 192 -10.90 17.36 20.12
CA ALA A 192 -10.88 16.38 21.17
C ALA A 192 -12.04 15.38 20.95
N ALA A 193 -11.71 14.10 20.79
CA ALA A 193 -12.68 13.02 20.80
C ALA A 193 -13.45 13.05 22.13
N SER A 194 -14.73 13.38 22.06
CA SER A 194 -15.61 13.39 23.22
C SER A 194 -15.90 11.96 23.65
N SER A 195 -15.13 11.45 24.62
CA SER A 195 -15.40 10.15 25.25
C SER A 195 -16.64 10.28 26.14
N THR A 196 -17.80 9.86 25.65
CA THR A 196 -18.96 9.60 26.51
C THR A 196 -18.91 8.15 26.98
N ALA A 197 -18.47 7.96 28.22
CA ALA A 197 -18.62 6.69 28.93
C ALA A 197 -20.11 6.46 29.27
N PRO A 198 -20.62 5.22 29.22
CA PRO A 198 -22.01 4.93 29.55
C PRO A 198 -22.26 5.01 31.06
N ALA A 199 -23.10 5.95 31.47
CA ALA A 199 -23.56 6.07 32.85
C ALA A 199 -24.54 4.93 33.19
N LYS A 200 -24.24 4.21 34.26
CA LYS A 200 -25.07 3.15 34.84
C LYS A 200 -26.39 3.71 35.35
N THR A 201 -27.46 3.02 35.00
CA THR A 201 -28.83 3.23 35.48
C THR A 201 -28.92 2.90 36.97
N SER A 202 -29.51 3.79 37.76
CA SER A 202 -30.15 3.42 39.03
C SER A 202 -31.31 4.36 39.33
N THR A 203 -32.44 3.73 39.62
CA THR A 203 -33.80 4.26 39.78
C THR A 203 -33.99 4.94 41.15
N VAL A 204 -34.88 5.94 41.25
CA VAL A 204 -36.06 6.03 42.16
C VAL A 204 -36.54 7.50 42.36
N VAL A 205 -37.74 7.77 41.81
CA VAL A 205 -38.96 8.43 42.37
C VAL A 205 -38.81 9.61 43.38
N GLN A 206 -39.38 10.80 43.10
CA GLN A 206 -40.76 11.23 43.47
C GLN A 206 -41.06 12.74 43.24
N SER A 207 -42.27 12.96 42.73
CA SER A 207 -43.13 14.14 42.49
C SER A 207 -43.11 15.37 43.43
N SER A 208 -43.39 16.56 42.86
CA SER A 208 -44.44 17.48 43.36
C SER A 208 -44.86 18.60 42.38
N ALA A 209 -46.11 18.49 41.90
CA ALA A 209 -47.19 19.49 41.67
C ALA A 209 -46.95 20.96 41.20
N ALA A 210 -47.49 21.24 39.99
CA ALA A 210 -48.52 22.21 39.57
C ALA A 210 -48.63 23.67 40.10
N ALA A 211 -48.77 24.63 39.15
CA ALA A 211 -49.77 25.72 39.17
C ALA A 211 -49.94 26.37 37.76
N GLN A 212 -51.12 26.95 37.50
CA GLN A 212 -51.75 27.24 36.21
C GLN A 212 -51.71 28.73 35.75
N SER A 213 -52.09 28.95 34.46
CA SER A 213 -52.76 30.12 33.86
C SER A 213 -51.93 31.41 33.64
N SER A 214 -52.08 32.25 32.60
CA SER A 214 -53.11 32.50 31.56
C SER A 214 -52.62 33.55 30.53
N ALA A 215 -53.22 33.54 29.32
CA ALA A 215 -53.39 34.64 28.32
C ALA A 215 -52.14 35.16 27.56
N ALA A 216 -52.16 35.64 26.31
CA ALA A 216 -53.10 35.69 25.18
C ALA A 216 -52.33 36.23 23.92
N VAL A 217 -52.60 35.65 22.74
CA VAL A 217 -52.72 36.22 21.36
C VAL A 217 -51.65 37.21 20.81
N GLN A 218 -51.00 36.87 19.68
CA GLN A 218 -51.22 37.49 18.35
C GLN A 218 -50.39 36.86 17.22
N SER A 219 -51.05 36.70 16.08
CA SER A 219 -50.59 36.20 14.79
C SER A 219 -50.35 37.38 13.84
N SER A 220 -49.36 37.29 12.96
CA SER A 220 -49.33 38.01 11.69
C SER A 220 -48.78 37.11 10.58
N ALA A 221 -49.37 37.26 9.40
CA ALA A 221 -49.33 36.33 8.29
C ALA A 221 -48.62 36.92 7.06
N ALA A 222 -47.92 36.02 6.33
CA ALA A 222 -47.77 35.91 4.86
C ALA A 222 -47.04 37.04 4.07
N PRO A 223 -46.69 36.87 2.76
CA PRO A 223 -46.88 35.71 1.87
C PRO A 223 -45.64 35.28 1.02
N VAL A 224 -45.89 34.20 0.27
CA VAL A 224 -45.11 33.55 -0.79
C VAL A 224 -45.31 34.26 -2.13
N GLU A 225 -44.30 34.30 -3.01
CA GLU A 225 -44.52 34.38 -4.46
C GLU A 225 -43.48 33.55 -5.25
N THR A 226 -44.02 32.78 -6.19
CA THR A 226 -43.41 31.91 -7.20
C THR A 226 -43.07 32.72 -8.46
N VAL A 227 -42.15 32.27 -9.33
CA VAL A 227 -42.33 31.92 -10.78
C VAL A 227 -40.97 31.49 -11.38
N ALA A 228 -41.00 30.45 -12.22
CA ALA A 228 -39.91 29.79 -12.97
C ALA A 228 -39.64 30.45 -14.35
N PRO A 229 -39.20 29.75 -15.42
CA PRO A 229 -37.98 28.97 -15.69
C PRO A 229 -37.21 29.52 -16.93
N VAL A 230 -36.04 28.97 -17.27
CA VAL A 230 -35.49 29.07 -18.64
C VAL A 230 -34.91 27.72 -19.09
N GLU A 231 -35.34 27.26 -20.26
CA GLU A 231 -34.94 26.03 -20.94
C GLU A 231 -34.15 26.35 -22.22
N SER A 232 -33.11 25.54 -22.49
CA SER A 232 -32.57 25.05 -23.77
C SER A 232 -32.12 26.00 -24.91
N ALA A 233 -30.86 25.84 -25.37
CA ALA A 233 -30.51 25.46 -26.75
C ALA A 233 -28.99 25.26 -26.95
N ALA A 234 -28.61 24.20 -27.68
CA ALA A 234 -27.26 23.81 -28.13
C ALA A 234 -26.85 24.52 -29.46
N PRO A 235 -25.94 23.97 -30.30
CA PRO A 235 -24.48 23.82 -30.23
C PRO A 235 -23.74 24.63 -31.33
N ILE A 236 -22.39 24.74 -31.31
CA ILE A 236 -21.60 25.18 -32.49
C ILE A 236 -20.36 24.31 -32.68
N GLU A 237 -20.16 23.84 -33.92
CA GLU A 237 -19.07 23.02 -34.46
C GLU A 237 -17.74 23.78 -34.70
N SER A 238 -16.65 23.01 -34.59
CA SER A 238 -15.45 22.89 -35.46
C SER A 238 -14.79 24.13 -36.12
N ALA A 239 -13.50 24.33 -35.80
CA ALA A 239 -12.45 24.59 -36.79
C ALA A 239 -11.06 24.20 -36.24
N ALA A 240 -10.33 23.38 -36.99
CA ALA A 240 -8.86 23.17 -36.92
C ALA A 240 -8.22 23.77 -38.20
N PRO A 241 -6.90 23.64 -38.45
CA PRO A 241 -5.72 24.01 -37.68
C PRO A 241 -4.87 25.07 -38.42
N VAL A 242 -3.86 25.67 -37.79
CA VAL A 242 -2.85 26.51 -38.49
C VAL A 242 -1.44 25.96 -38.28
N GLN A 243 -0.77 25.70 -39.41
CA GLN A 243 0.63 25.33 -39.58
C GLN A 243 1.57 26.56 -39.53
N SER A 244 2.82 26.37 -39.08
CA SER A 244 4.05 27.00 -39.62
C SER A 244 5.26 26.54 -38.76
N SER A 245 6.10 25.61 -39.26
CA SER A 245 7.40 25.79 -39.97
C SER A 245 8.57 26.28 -39.08
N ALA A 246 9.55 25.41 -38.78
CA ALA A 246 10.87 25.23 -39.45
C ALA A 246 11.93 26.24 -38.91
N SER A 247 13.21 25.98 -38.60
CA SER A 247 14.20 24.93 -38.91
C SER A 247 15.38 24.97 -37.92
N ALA A 248 16.19 23.90 -37.90
CA ALA A 248 17.50 23.77 -37.26
C ALA A 248 18.60 24.67 -37.88
N PRO A 249 19.84 24.63 -37.32
CA PRO A 249 20.90 23.99 -38.10
C PRO A 249 21.83 23.07 -37.29
N ALA A 250 22.45 22.14 -38.00
CA ALA A 250 23.44 21.17 -37.54
C ALA A 250 24.86 21.65 -37.86
N VAL A 251 25.83 21.38 -36.97
CA VAL A 251 27.25 21.15 -37.30
C VAL A 251 27.84 20.14 -36.29
N SER A 252 28.61 19.18 -36.81
CA SER A 252 29.43 18.15 -36.12
C SER A 252 30.77 18.08 -36.88
N PRO A 253 31.78 17.25 -36.51
CA PRO A 253 32.02 16.45 -35.29
C PRO A 253 33.50 16.48 -34.79
N ALA A 254 33.81 15.87 -33.63
CA ALA A 254 34.95 14.94 -33.43
C ALA A 254 35.10 14.40 -31.98
N ALA A 255 34.91 13.07 -31.86
CA ALA A 255 35.77 12.06 -31.20
C ALA A 255 36.03 12.11 -29.67
N SER A 256 36.13 11.02 -28.89
CA SER A 256 35.78 9.58 -28.96
C SER A 256 36.27 8.92 -27.66
N SER A 257 35.48 8.03 -27.04
CA SER A 257 35.84 6.81 -26.27
C SER A 257 34.67 6.45 -25.33
N ALA A 258 33.73 5.58 -25.73
CA ALA A 258 33.76 4.11 -25.74
C ALA A 258 33.82 3.47 -24.34
N TYR A 259 32.70 2.87 -23.88
CA TYR A 259 32.65 1.46 -23.45
C TYR A 259 31.21 0.90 -23.40
N SER A 260 31.00 -0.10 -24.26
CA SER A 260 30.04 -1.22 -24.39
C SER A 260 28.68 -1.28 -23.66
N GLN A 261 27.62 -1.28 -24.48
CA GLN A 261 26.30 -1.88 -24.20
C GLN A 261 26.22 -3.31 -24.78
N ALA A 262 25.40 -4.17 -24.14
CA ALA A 262 24.95 -5.47 -24.64
C ALA A 262 23.42 -5.44 -24.89
N PRO A 263 22.87 -6.31 -25.78
CA PRO A 263 21.81 -5.90 -26.71
C PRO A 263 20.37 -6.25 -26.30
N SER A 264 19.44 -5.40 -26.77
CA SER A 264 18.01 -5.66 -26.88
C SER A 264 17.72 -6.73 -27.94
N SER A 265 16.83 -7.68 -27.62
CA SER A 265 16.34 -8.68 -28.57
C SER A 265 15.04 -8.24 -29.23
N GLN A 266 14.95 -8.58 -30.51
CA GLN A 266 13.97 -8.14 -31.50
C GLN A 266 12.61 -8.82 -31.36
N VAL A 267 11.58 -8.08 -31.76
CA VAL A 267 10.21 -8.51 -32.02
C VAL A 267 10.18 -9.25 -33.36
N LEU A 268 9.60 -10.45 -33.40
CA LEU A 268 9.25 -11.15 -34.63
C LEU A 268 7.74 -11.29 -34.72
N GLU A 269 7.22 -10.81 -35.84
CA GLU A 269 5.82 -10.77 -36.23
C GLU A 269 5.47 -11.99 -37.09
N THR A 270 4.35 -12.68 -36.80
CA THR A 270 3.64 -13.55 -37.75
C THR A 270 2.12 -13.54 -37.49
N GLN A 271 1.36 -13.35 -38.57
CA GLN A 271 -0.10 -13.20 -38.73
C GLN A 271 -0.85 -14.59 -38.80
N PRO A 272 -2.17 -14.75 -39.14
CA PRO A 272 -3.21 -15.09 -38.16
C PRO A 272 -4.19 -16.27 -38.53
N VAL A 273 -4.97 -16.77 -37.53
CA VAL A 273 -6.27 -17.55 -37.50
C VAL A 273 -6.51 -18.81 -38.41
N PRO A 274 -7.41 -19.79 -38.06
CA PRO A 274 -8.86 -19.60 -38.00
C PRO A 274 -9.63 -20.27 -36.84
N SER A 275 -10.85 -19.77 -36.66
CA SER A 275 -11.91 -20.15 -35.73
C SER A 275 -12.48 -21.56 -35.94
N SER A 276 -12.99 -22.17 -34.86
CA SER A 276 -14.13 -23.10 -34.95
C SER A 276 -15.10 -22.89 -33.80
N THR A 277 -16.33 -22.56 -34.18
CA THR A 277 -17.55 -22.50 -33.38
C THR A 277 -18.04 -23.90 -32.98
N ALA A 278 -18.52 -24.05 -31.75
CA ALA A 278 -19.62 -24.97 -31.44
C ALA A 278 -20.30 -24.52 -30.13
N ALA A 279 -21.58 -24.17 -30.24
CA ALA A 279 -22.49 -23.83 -29.16
C ALA A 279 -23.22 -25.10 -28.66
N ALA A 280 -23.55 -25.15 -27.36
CA ALA A 280 -24.88 -25.50 -26.82
C ALA A 280 -24.85 -25.68 -25.28
N THR A 281 -25.64 -24.86 -24.60
CA THR A 281 -26.15 -24.93 -23.21
C THR A 281 -27.26 -26.01 -23.06
N PRO A 282 -28.01 -26.15 -21.92
CA PRO A 282 -27.80 -25.83 -20.49
C PRO A 282 -28.18 -27.00 -19.53
N ALA A 283 -27.99 -26.83 -18.20
CA ALA A 283 -29.04 -26.98 -17.15
C ALA A 283 -28.56 -27.55 -15.79
N SER A 284 -28.70 -26.70 -14.76
CA SER A 284 -29.39 -26.89 -13.47
C SER A 284 -29.02 -27.97 -12.44
N SER A 285 -28.57 -27.43 -11.29
CA SER A 285 -29.17 -27.54 -9.94
C SER A 285 -28.94 -28.77 -9.05
N SER A 286 -28.91 -28.44 -7.74
CA SER A 286 -29.09 -29.29 -6.55
C SER A 286 -27.88 -30.14 -6.15
N ALA A 287 -27.54 -30.37 -4.89
CA ALA A 287 -27.97 -29.89 -3.58
C ALA A 287 -26.91 -30.41 -2.59
N TYR A 288 -26.71 -29.70 -1.48
CA TYR A 288 -26.05 -30.26 -0.29
C TYR A 288 -26.79 -31.51 0.21
N PRO A 289 -26.08 -32.43 0.86
CA PRO A 289 -26.38 -32.58 2.29
C PRO A 289 -25.14 -32.69 3.19
N GLN A 290 -25.43 -32.42 4.46
CA GLN A 290 -24.54 -32.40 5.62
C GLN A 290 -23.88 -33.75 5.94
N ALA A 291 -22.85 -33.64 6.79
CA ALA A 291 -22.00 -34.65 7.41
C ALA A 291 -22.72 -35.84 8.08
N PRO A 292 -21.95 -36.85 8.52
CA PRO A 292 -21.79 -36.92 9.96
C PRO A 292 -20.35 -37.17 10.46
N SER A 293 -20.17 -36.73 11.70
CA SER A 293 -19.04 -36.94 12.59
C SER A 293 -18.70 -38.43 12.79
N SER A 294 -17.40 -38.75 12.81
CA SER A 294 -16.88 -39.94 13.49
C SER A 294 -15.44 -39.70 13.94
N LYS A 295 -15.23 -39.75 15.26
CA LYS A 295 -13.92 -39.85 15.90
C LYS A 295 -13.23 -41.13 15.46
N VAL A 296 -11.99 -41.04 15.00
CA VAL A 296 -11.03 -42.15 15.03
C VAL A 296 -9.69 -41.63 15.55
N THR A 297 -9.34 -42.10 16.73
CA THR A 297 -7.98 -42.13 17.26
C THR A 297 -7.24 -43.25 16.54
N GLU A 298 -6.11 -43.00 15.87
CA GLU A 298 -4.84 -43.72 16.08
C GLU A 298 -3.72 -43.27 15.10
N THR A 299 -2.52 -43.14 15.69
CA THR A 299 -1.18 -43.40 15.13
C THR A 299 -0.72 -42.74 13.82
N GLN A 300 0.13 -41.73 14.03
CA GLN A 300 1.18 -41.22 13.15
C GLN A 300 2.05 -42.36 12.57
N PRO A 301 2.23 -42.47 11.23
CA PRO A 301 3.37 -43.15 10.65
C PRO A 301 4.53 -42.16 10.49
N ALA A 302 5.71 -42.56 10.92
CA ALA A 302 6.97 -41.90 10.66
C ALA A 302 7.25 -41.83 9.14
N PRO A 303 7.83 -40.74 8.60
CA PRO A 303 8.35 -40.77 7.25
C PRO A 303 9.66 -41.56 7.23
N THR A 304 9.68 -42.57 6.37
CA THR A 304 10.84 -43.36 5.97
C THR A 304 11.94 -42.47 5.38
N SER A 305 13.18 -42.76 5.78
CA SER A 305 14.37 -42.03 5.38
C SER A 305 14.63 -42.08 3.87
N ALA A 306 14.70 -40.92 3.25
CA ALA A 306 15.49 -40.71 2.04
C ALA A 306 16.86 -40.15 2.46
N ALA A 307 17.93 -40.79 1.96
CA ALA A 307 19.32 -40.46 2.29
C ALA A 307 19.67 -38.98 1.97
N PRO A 308 20.54 -38.34 2.77
CA PRO A 308 20.89 -36.94 2.56
C PRO A 308 21.90 -36.81 1.41
N ALA A 309 21.52 -36.06 0.37
CA ALA A 309 22.50 -35.44 -0.51
C ALA A 309 23.20 -34.34 0.29
N THR A 310 24.39 -34.66 0.78
CA THR A 310 25.27 -33.75 1.51
C THR A 310 25.87 -32.73 0.54
N SER A 311 25.25 -31.56 0.41
CA SER A 311 26.03 -30.33 0.27
C SER A 311 26.11 -29.71 1.66
N SER A 312 27.14 -30.10 2.42
CA SER A 312 27.55 -29.34 3.59
C SER A 312 27.88 -27.92 3.12
N ALA A 313 26.95 -26.99 3.33
CA ALA A 313 27.34 -25.61 3.51
C ALA A 313 28.33 -25.64 4.68
N ALA A 314 29.58 -25.25 4.42
CA ALA A 314 30.58 -25.15 5.47
C ALA A 314 29.97 -24.33 6.61
N ALA A 315 30.02 -24.86 7.83
CA ALA A 315 29.64 -24.11 9.01
C ALA A 315 30.52 -22.87 9.04
N VAL A 316 29.93 -21.71 8.71
CA VAL A 316 30.62 -20.44 8.87
C VAL A 316 30.80 -20.27 10.36
N GLU A 317 32.04 -20.38 10.83
CA GLU A 317 32.38 -20.16 12.23
C GLU A 317 31.85 -18.79 12.64
N GLY A 318 31.04 -18.75 13.71
CA GLY A 318 30.37 -17.53 14.15
C GLY A 318 29.04 -17.20 13.45
N ASN A 319 28.43 -18.12 12.70
CA ASN A 319 27.06 -17.96 12.22
C ASN A 319 26.04 -18.05 13.37
N LEU A 320 25.32 -16.94 13.61
CA LEU A 320 24.26 -16.79 14.59
C LEU A 320 22.87 -17.16 14.04
N GLN A 321 22.73 -17.34 12.72
CA GLN A 321 21.49 -17.85 12.14
C GLN A 321 21.41 -19.37 12.32
N THR A 322 20.51 -19.81 13.21
CA THR A 322 20.37 -21.21 13.62
C THR A 322 19.27 -21.95 12.87
N PHE A 323 18.44 -21.27 12.07
CA PHE A 323 17.41 -21.93 11.27
C PHE A 323 18.01 -22.73 10.12
N THR A 324 17.73 -24.04 10.07
CA THR A 324 18.36 -24.98 9.11
C THR A 324 17.43 -25.51 8.03
N GLU A 325 16.11 -25.31 8.13
CA GLU A 325 15.22 -25.78 7.06
C GLU A 325 15.47 -25.00 5.77
N ALA A 326 15.43 -25.69 4.63
CA ALA A 326 15.83 -25.13 3.35
C ALA A 326 14.91 -25.64 2.23
N LEU A 327 13.83 -24.92 1.95
CA LEU A 327 12.85 -25.36 0.96
C LEU A 327 13.46 -25.09 -0.42
N GLY A 328 13.48 -26.11 -1.28
CA GLY A 328 14.23 -26.04 -2.54
C GLY A 328 15.75 -25.94 -2.35
N GLY A 329 16.28 -26.32 -1.19
CA GLY A 329 17.71 -26.22 -0.88
C GLY A 329 18.19 -24.80 -0.58
N ILE A 330 17.29 -23.84 -0.42
CA ILE A 330 17.62 -22.44 -0.12
C ILE A 330 17.71 -22.25 1.41
N THR A 331 18.92 -22.07 1.92
CA THR A 331 19.17 -21.83 3.36
C THR A 331 19.12 -20.34 3.69
N ALA A 332 18.78 -20.01 4.94
CA ALA A 332 18.94 -18.66 5.47
C ALA A 332 20.43 -18.25 5.44
N PRO A 333 20.78 -17.07 4.91
CA PRO A 333 22.17 -16.63 4.89
C PRO A 333 22.75 -16.45 6.29
N PRO A 334 24.06 -16.62 6.47
CA PRO A 334 24.68 -16.50 7.78
C PRO A 334 24.57 -15.07 8.33
N VAL A 335 24.50 -14.98 9.66
CA VAL A 335 24.60 -13.73 10.43
C VAL A 335 25.84 -13.82 11.31
N THR A 336 26.73 -12.84 11.24
CA THR A 336 27.98 -12.87 12.03
C THR A 336 28.08 -11.64 12.92
N ALA A 337 28.62 -11.80 14.14
CA ALA A 337 28.95 -10.66 15.00
C ALA A 337 30.21 -9.95 14.51
N GLU A 338 30.22 -8.61 14.57
CA GLU A 338 31.36 -7.75 14.27
C GLU A 338 31.42 -6.63 15.32
N GLY A 339 32.16 -6.88 16.42
CA GLY A 339 32.22 -5.96 17.55
C GLY A 339 30.85 -5.80 18.21
N MET A 340 30.30 -4.58 18.19
CA MET A 340 28.98 -4.23 18.74
C MET A 340 27.84 -4.38 17.70
N PHE A 341 28.16 -4.81 16.48
CA PHE A 341 27.22 -4.88 15.36
C PHE A 341 27.06 -6.31 14.85
N TYR A 342 26.07 -6.51 14.00
CA TYR A 342 25.82 -7.77 13.30
C TYR A 342 25.86 -7.55 11.80
N ARG A 343 26.38 -8.53 11.05
CA ARG A 343 26.40 -8.52 9.58
C ARG A 343 25.51 -9.60 9.01
N GLN A 344 24.73 -9.24 7.98
CA GLN A 344 23.99 -10.16 7.13
C GLN A 344 24.18 -9.73 5.68
N SER A 345 24.67 -10.63 4.82
CA SER A 345 24.91 -10.36 3.38
C SER A 345 25.62 -9.02 3.09
N GLY A 346 26.58 -8.64 3.93
CA GLY A 346 27.34 -7.37 3.83
C GLY A 346 26.69 -6.16 4.49
N GLN A 347 25.39 -6.22 4.81
CA GLN A 347 24.66 -5.16 5.52
C GLN A 347 24.93 -5.21 7.02
N ARG A 348 25.03 -4.04 7.65
CA ARG A 348 25.31 -3.88 9.09
C ARG A 348 24.02 -3.56 9.85
N TYR A 349 23.82 -4.24 10.97
CA TYR A 349 22.67 -4.08 11.87
C TYR A 349 23.14 -3.75 13.29
N ASN A 350 22.36 -2.93 13.99
CA ASN A 350 22.62 -2.56 15.38
C ASN A 350 22.12 -3.65 16.36
N PHE A 351 21.10 -4.42 15.97
CA PHE A 351 20.48 -5.44 16.81
C PHE A 351 20.53 -6.82 16.13
N LEU A 352 20.76 -7.86 16.93
CA LEU A 352 20.85 -9.24 16.45
C LEU A 352 19.53 -9.68 15.77
N ILE A 353 18.40 -9.34 16.39
CA ILE A 353 17.08 -9.70 15.87
C ILE A 353 16.83 -9.13 14.46
N ASP A 354 17.29 -7.91 14.18
CA ASP A 354 17.12 -7.31 12.84
C ASP A 354 17.95 -8.05 11.79
N ALA A 355 19.19 -8.42 12.13
CA ALA A 355 20.05 -9.19 11.23
C ALA A 355 19.50 -10.60 10.97
N LEU A 356 18.95 -11.27 12.00
CA LEU A 356 18.34 -12.58 11.88
C LEU A 356 17.04 -12.54 11.08
N ASN A 357 16.19 -11.53 11.30
CA ASN A 357 14.98 -11.31 10.52
C ASN A 357 15.32 -11.07 9.05
N GLN A 358 16.33 -10.24 8.76
CA GLN A 358 16.78 -10.03 7.38
C GLN A 358 17.27 -11.33 6.75
N SER A 359 18.03 -12.15 7.48
CA SER A 359 18.47 -13.46 7.00
C SER A 359 17.28 -14.34 6.58
N CYS A 360 16.21 -14.36 7.37
CA CYS A 360 14.98 -15.07 7.02
C CYS A 360 14.29 -14.51 5.76
N TYR A 361 14.19 -13.19 5.61
CA TYR A 361 13.58 -12.60 4.41
C TYR A 361 14.41 -12.87 3.14
N VAL A 362 15.74 -12.79 3.23
CA VAL A 362 16.61 -13.15 2.08
C VAL A 362 16.49 -14.64 1.72
N GLN A 363 16.23 -15.52 2.68
CA GLN A 363 15.90 -16.92 2.39
C GLN A 363 14.60 -17.03 1.60
N MET A 364 13.55 -16.35 2.09
CA MET A 364 12.23 -16.37 1.49
C MET A 364 12.26 -15.87 0.05
N ASP A 365 12.89 -14.74 -0.23
CA ASP A 365 12.97 -14.16 -1.57
C ASP A 365 13.66 -15.12 -2.55
N LYS A 366 14.77 -15.74 -2.13
CA LYS A 366 15.49 -16.74 -2.93
C LYS A 366 14.66 -18.02 -3.14
N CYS A 367 13.91 -18.44 -2.13
CA CYS A 367 13.00 -19.58 -2.20
C CYS A 367 11.88 -19.31 -3.22
N GLN A 368 11.25 -18.14 -3.17
CA GLN A 368 10.18 -17.75 -4.09
C GLN A 368 10.69 -17.67 -5.54
N LEU A 369 11.87 -17.09 -5.74
CA LEU A 369 12.51 -17.05 -7.06
C LEU A 369 12.76 -18.46 -7.60
N ALA A 370 13.25 -19.37 -6.77
CA ALA A 370 13.45 -20.77 -7.14
C ALA A 370 12.12 -21.48 -7.44
N ALA A 371 11.07 -21.22 -6.66
CA ALA A 371 9.73 -21.76 -6.88
C ALA A 371 9.16 -21.31 -8.22
N ASN A 372 9.20 -20.01 -8.52
CA ASN A 372 8.74 -19.47 -9.79
C ASN A 372 9.51 -20.05 -10.98
N LYS A 373 10.84 -20.17 -10.87
CA LYS A 373 11.67 -20.80 -11.90
C LYS A 373 11.37 -22.30 -12.08
N GLY A 374 10.98 -22.98 -11.01
CA GLY A 374 10.59 -24.40 -11.00
C GLY A 374 9.14 -24.67 -11.40
N GLY A 375 8.38 -23.65 -11.83
CA GLY A 375 6.97 -23.78 -12.20
C GLY A 375 6.01 -23.88 -11.03
N ASN A 376 6.44 -23.44 -9.84
CA ASN A 376 5.63 -23.31 -8.62
C ASN A 376 4.91 -24.62 -8.22
N LYS A 377 5.66 -25.73 -8.17
CA LYS A 377 5.13 -27.07 -7.89
C LYS A 377 5.58 -27.59 -6.53
N ALA A 378 4.68 -28.25 -5.83
CA ALA A 378 4.96 -28.85 -4.53
C ALA A 378 6.19 -29.81 -4.59
N PRO A 379 7.07 -29.78 -3.58
CA PRO A 379 6.95 -29.02 -2.34
C PRO A 379 7.39 -27.55 -2.43
N LEU A 380 8.07 -27.14 -3.51
CA LEU A 380 8.62 -25.79 -3.68
C LEU A 380 7.60 -24.86 -4.34
N THR A 381 6.73 -24.27 -3.52
CA THR A 381 5.76 -23.25 -3.95
C THR A 381 6.05 -21.91 -3.29
N VAL A 382 5.66 -20.81 -3.95
CA VAL A 382 5.71 -19.45 -3.39
C VAL A 382 4.94 -19.38 -2.08
N GLU A 383 3.81 -20.08 -1.99
CA GLU A 383 3.00 -20.19 -0.77
C GLU A 383 3.78 -20.85 0.37
N ASN A 384 4.50 -21.95 0.12
CA ASN A 384 5.30 -22.62 1.15
C ASN A 384 6.51 -21.78 1.58
N CYS A 385 7.12 -21.02 0.64
CA CYS A 385 8.19 -20.08 0.95
C CYS A 385 7.70 -18.90 1.82
N ASN A 386 6.57 -18.28 1.45
CA ASN A 386 5.97 -17.12 2.12
C ASN A 386 5.12 -17.48 3.36
N GLY A 387 4.83 -18.77 3.54
CA GLY A 387 4.04 -19.30 4.64
C GLY A 387 4.93 -19.99 5.66
N ALA A 388 4.93 -21.32 5.65
CA ALA A 388 5.51 -22.13 6.71
C ALA A 388 7.01 -21.86 6.94
N GLN A 389 7.82 -21.77 5.88
CA GLN A 389 9.27 -21.62 6.02
C GLN A 389 9.66 -20.29 6.66
N ILE A 390 9.17 -19.16 6.13
CA ILE A 390 9.52 -17.84 6.67
C ILE A 390 9.03 -17.70 8.12
N GLN A 391 7.84 -18.18 8.45
CA GLN A 391 7.31 -18.10 9.82
C GLN A 391 8.14 -18.95 10.80
N ALA A 392 8.57 -20.14 10.38
CA ALA A 392 9.47 -20.98 11.17
C ALA A 392 10.85 -20.32 11.37
N CYS A 393 11.39 -19.68 10.32
CA CYS A 393 12.65 -18.95 10.42
C CYS A 393 12.55 -17.75 11.37
N LEU A 394 11.53 -16.92 11.23
CA LEU A 394 11.33 -15.74 12.10
C LEU A 394 11.12 -16.14 13.57
N LYS A 395 10.43 -17.25 13.82
CA LYS A 395 10.29 -17.80 15.17
C LYS A 395 11.64 -18.26 15.75
N ALA A 396 12.47 -18.92 14.93
CA ALA A 396 13.82 -19.29 15.34
C ALA A 396 14.71 -18.07 15.60
N ALA A 397 14.58 -17.01 14.77
CA ALA A 397 15.27 -15.74 14.95
C ALA A 397 14.93 -15.08 16.29
N GLN A 398 13.64 -15.05 16.65
CA GLN A 398 13.20 -14.54 17.97
C GLN A 398 13.80 -15.34 19.12
N ALA A 399 13.83 -16.66 19.02
CA ALA A 399 14.40 -17.52 20.05
C ALA A 399 15.93 -17.38 20.18
N ALA A 400 16.65 -17.03 19.10
CA ALA A 400 18.09 -16.85 19.10
C ALA A 400 18.55 -15.45 19.55
N ALA A 401 17.65 -14.45 19.53
CA ALA A 401 17.95 -13.09 19.93
C ALA A 401 17.74 -12.81 21.43
N HIS A 402 17.13 -13.75 22.17
CA HIS A 402 16.89 -13.71 23.61
C HIS A 402 17.71 -14.77 24.32
#